data_AF-A0A8H7YQ86-F1
#
_entry.id   AF-A0A8H7YQ86-F1
#
_cell.length_a   1.000
_cell.length_b   1.000
_cell.length_c   1.000
_cell.angle_alpha   90.00
_cell.angle_beta   90.00
_cell.angle_gamma   90.00
#
_symmetry.space_group_name_H-M   'P 1'
#
loop_
_entity.id
_entity.type
_entity.pdbx_description
1 polymer ?
#
loop_
_entity_poly.entity_id
_entity_poly.type
_entity_poly.pdbx_seq_one_letter_code
_entity_poly.pdbx_strand_id
1 'polypeptide(L)'
;MTTSRNATPAQIFPGRGIGFLTLGASLHHTITRLKAHPHTYPSIDLSYSSTNPIHSPILLSLPENGLRLRFDGPDQRLRLIEVLDFTKIPLTYKSHEVLKATKPTEQPPQLGPSFRHIYNRMFGPSYPGEFIPGSSGSKYGTYVLSYPGIAFSFPLLQSAWSEQCDFVSLMSSAAASSATSMAVFQGSSWADGRSNMLTRQPQYPRSTALAGKNRESVADEIEEVKIHGAGRIEFFRRSGPSIWISLSETTPQDLVAEFGPPDAIYRKNDRRISIHGTQTLGNTNLRRTSPSPGRTADPTDMDPLSETSVTDDSDGENSPTFQHNRATLATECFYNYFDHGFDAFISHPTVSGPPFPGSSHPETSTISPPPQLAVTKILLHGNVPGSYPFNRHRRSRWVLNIDSAREPLTSETQYGQLSDELKRIWKGSYSSASEEMALQRGMVLNRGWGDSPGSSVELLGGWEDSSASKAWTSSVNDGGQTLGNTELFGFPGLLFEVLKNGAISCLTVY
;
A
#
# COMPACT_ATOMS: atom_id res chain seq x y z
N MET A 1 -9.20 -11.98 32.59
CA MET A 1 -8.77 -12.08 31.18
C MET A 1 -9.78 -12.95 30.43
N THR A 2 -10.79 -12.31 29.86
CA THR A 2 -11.83 -12.96 29.07
C THR A 2 -11.25 -13.25 27.69
N THR A 3 -10.87 -14.49 27.43
CA THR A 3 -10.63 -14.94 26.06
C THR A 3 -11.93 -14.75 25.28
N SER A 4 -11.87 -13.97 24.20
CA SER A 4 -12.98 -13.83 23.26
C SER A 4 -13.29 -15.20 22.65
N ARG A 5 -14.19 -15.94 23.29
CA ARG A 5 -14.64 -17.29 22.89
C ARG A 5 -15.53 -17.31 21.65
N ASN A 6 -15.75 -16.15 21.01
CA ASN A 6 -16.65 -16.00 19.86
C ASN A 6 -15.93 -15.73 18.53
N ALA A 7 -14.60 -15.90 18.47
CA ALA A 7 -13.87 -15.77 17.21
C ALA A 7 -14.04 -17.04 16.36
N THR A 8 -14.67 -16.92 15.20
CA THR A 8 -14.72 -17.99 14.19
C THR A 8 -13.30 -18.47 13.88
N PRO A 9 -13.02 -19.79 13.92
CA PRO A 9 -11.69 -20.31 13.67
C PRO A 9 -11.21 -19.94 12.26
N ALA A 10 -9.98 -19.44 12.17
CA ALA A 10 -9.37 -19.10 10.90
C ALA A 10 -8.98 -20.39 10.14
N GLN A 11 -9.55 -20.55 8.94
CA GLN A 11 -9.30 -21.71 8.10
C GLN A 11 -7.94 -21.61 7.42
N ILE A 12 -7.16 -22.69 7.48
CA ILE A 12 -5.87 -22.83 6.80
C ILE A 12 -6.10 -23.40 5.40
N PHE A 13 -5.48 -22.76 4.42
CA PHE A 13 -5.38 -23.22 3.04
C PHE A 13 -3.89 -23.37 2.68
N PRO A 14 -3.31 -24.58 2.73
CA PRO A 14 -1.92 -24.80 2.37
C PRO A 14 -1.60 -24.23 0.98
N GLY A 15 -0.48 -23.53 0.85
CA GLY A 15 -0.10 -22.89 -0.41
C GLY A 15 -0.89 -21.64 -0.78
N ARG A 16 -1.87 -21.22 0.04
CA ARG A 16 -2.77 -20.10 -0.26
C ARG A 16 -2.89 -19.08 0.85
N GLY A 17 -3.16 -19.47 2.11
CA GLY A 17 -3.41 -18.48 3.16
C GLY A 17 -4.01 -19.01 4.46
N ILE A 18 -4.31 -18.09 5.38
CA ILE A 18 -5.02 -18.32 6.64
C ILE A 18 -6.18 -17.31 6.75
N GLY A 19 -7.42 -17.78 6.78
CA GLY A 19 -8.60 -16.92 6.73
C GLY A 19 -8.59 -16.02 5.49
N PHE A 20 -8.69 -14.70 5.67
CA PHE A 20 -8.58 -13.73 4.58
C PHE A 20 -7.13 -13.39 4.20
N LEU A 21 -6.14 -13.72 5.05
CA LEU A 21 -4.73 -13.46 4.80
C LEU A 21 -4.25 -14.41 3.71
N THR A 22 -4.13 -13.89 2.49
CA THR A 22 -3.85 -14.69 1.30
C THR A 22 -2.47 -14.36 0.77
N LEU A 23 -1.64 -15.37 0.54
CA LEU A 23 -0.36 -15.22 -0.15
C LEU A 23 -0.56 -14.49 -1.47
N GLY A 24 0.40 -13.67 -1.87
CA GLY A 24 0.24 -12.70 -2.94
C GLY A 24 -0.23 -11.35 -2.41
N ALA A 25 -1.36 -11.27 -1.69
CA ALA A 25 -2.05 -10.00 -1.36
C ALA A 25 -1.11 -8.83 -1.00
N SER A 26 -1.45 -7.63 -1.46
CA SER A 26 -0.59 -6.46 -1.22
C SER A 26 -0.54 -6.09 0.26
N LEU A 27 0.55 -5.44 0.67
CA LEU A 27 0.71 -4.87 2.01
C LEU A 27 -0.41 -3.88 2.32
N HIS A 28 -0.73 -3.00 1.36
CA HIS A 28 -1.85 -2.06 1.45
C HIS A 28 -3.17 -2.78 1.77
N HIS A 29 -3.55 -3.77 0.94
CA HIS A 29 -4.79 -4.51 1.14
C HIS A 29 -4.83 -5.22 2.50
N THR A 30 -3.71 -5.84 2.88
CA THR A 30 -3.62 -6.61 4.13
C THR A 30 -3.76 -5.70 5.35
N ILE A 31 -3.01 -4.59 5.43
CA ILE A 31 -3.09 -3.65 6.55
C ILE A 31 -4.47 -2.99 6.58
N THR A 32 -5.04 -2.60 5.44
CA THR A 32 -6.38 -1.99 5.39
C THR A 32 -7.45 -2.95 5.94
N ARG A 33 -7.39 -4.24 5.58
CA ARG A 33 -8.31 -5.26 6.10
C ARG A 33 -8.12 -5.53 7.60
N LEU A 34 -6.88 -5.51 8.09
CA LEU A 34 -6.58 -5.65 9.53
C LEU A 34 -7.10 -4.46 10.32
N LYS A 35 -6.84 -3.22 9.87
CA LYS A 35 -7.30 -1.96 10.48
C LYS A 35 -8.84 -1.87 10.54
N ALA A 36 -9.54 -2.48 9.59
CA ALA A 36 -11.00 -2.55 9.59
C ALA A 36 -11.58 -3.44 10.71
N HIS A 37 -10.75 -4.25 11.39
CA HIS A 37 -11.19 -5.17 12.45
C HIS A 37 -10.36 -4.99 13.74
N PRO A 38 -10.37 -3.80 14.37
CA PRO A 38 -9.48 -3.48 15.49
C PRO A 38 -9.72 -4.34 16.74
N HIS A 39 -10.94 -4.86 16.94
CA HIS A 39 -11.22 -5.80 18.03
C HIS A 39 -10.59 -7.18 17.83
N THR A 40 -10.39 -7.61 16.58
CA THR A 40 -9.76 -8.89 16.24
C THR A 40 -8.24 -8.75 16.16
N TYR A 41 -7.76 -7.60 15.68
CA TYR A 41 -6.34 -7.30 15.48
C TYR A 41 -5.97 -5.99 16.21
N PRO A 42 -5.90 -6.02 17.55
CA PRO A 42 -5.71 -4.82 18.36
C PRO A 42 -4.28 -4.26 18.31
N SER A 43 -3.29 -5.07 17.92
CA SER A 43 -1.90 -4.67 17.79
C SER A 43 -1.34 -5.13 16.44
N ILE A 44 -0.77 -4.18 15.70
CA ILE A 44 -0.22 -4.35 14.37
C ILE A 44 1.15 -3.67 14.33
N ASP A 45 2.21 -4.47 14.40
CA ASP A 45 3.60 -3.97 14.43
C ASP A 45 4.23 -4.10 13.05
N LEU A 46 4.70 -2.99 12.49
CA LEU A 46 5.41 -2.96 11.22
C LEU A 46 6.92 -2.81 11.45
N SER A 47 7.71 -3.70 10.86
CA SER A 47 9.17 -3.60 10.83
C SER A 47 9.67 -3.55 9.40
N TYR A 48 10.54 -2.57 9.11
CA TYR A 48 11.12 -2.35 7.80
C TYR A 48 12.54 -1.78 7.93
N SER A 49 13.34 -1.87 6.87
CA SER A 49 14.65 -1.22 6.81
C SER A 49 14.48 0.25 6.45
N SER A 50 14.93 1.16 7.33
CA SER A 50 14.91 2.60 7.03
C SER A 50 15.94 3.00 5.97
N THR A 51 17.02 2.22 5.80
CA THR A 51 18.06 2.46 4.78
C THR A 51 17.67 1.92 3.41
N ASN A 52 16.98 0.77 3.37
CA ASN A 52 16.58 0.12 2.12
C ASN A 52 15.10 -0.34 2.16
N PRO A 53 14.13 0.59 2.26
CA PRO A 53 12.71 0.26 2.49
C PRO A 53 12.02 -0.41 1.29
N ILE A 54 12.57 -0.26 0.07
CA ILE A 54 12.02 -0.86 -1.16
C ILE A 54 12.61 -2.23 -1.47
N HIS A 55 13.88 -2.50 -1.13
CA HIS A 55 14.50 -3.80 -1.45
C HIS A 55 14.40 -4.81 -0.31
N SER A 56 14.39 -4.34 0.94
CA SER A 56 14.33 -5.22 2.09
C SER A 56 12.91 -5.75 2.30
N PRO A 57 12.75 -7.01 2.72
CA PRO A 57 11.44 -7.54 3.13
C PRO A 57 10.81 -6.72 4.25
N ILE A 58 9.49 -6.63 4.23
CA ILE A 58 8.70 -5.93 5.25
C ILE A 58 8.03 -6.99 6.13
N LEU A 59 8.13 -6.82 7.45
CA LEU A 59 7.50 -7.71 8.42
C LEU A 59 6.32 -7.03 9.08
N LEU A 60 5.19 -7.71 9.13
CA LEU A 60 4.00 -7.31 9.87
C LEU A 60 3.76 -8.35 10.97
N SER A 61 3.93 -7.97 12.23
CA SER A 61 3.68 -8.84 13.38
C SER A 61 2.32 -8.50 13.99
N LEU A 62 1.55 -9.54 14.31
CA LEU A 62 0.26 -9.46 14.99
C LEU A 62 0.42 -10.18 16.33
N PRO A 63 1.07 -9.54 17.33
CA PRO A 63 1.50 -10.21 18.56
C PRO A 63 0.33 -10.76 19.38
N GLU A 64 -0.82 -10.10 19.36
CA GLU A 64 -2.05 -10.54 20.04
C GLU A 64 -2.76 -11.72 19.32
N ASN A 65 -2.40 -11.99 18.07
CA ASN A 65 -2.92 -13.11 17.28
C ASN A 65 -1.89 -14.22 17.09
N GLY A 66 -0.64 -14.03 17.54
CA GLY A 66 0.43 -15.00 17.36
C GLY A 66 0.86 -15.18 15.90
N LEU A 67 0.64 -14.18 15.04
CA LEU A 67 0.96 -14.26 13.61
C LEU A 67 2.12 -13.34 13.23
N ARG A 68 2.89 -13.75 12.22
CA ARG A 68 3.86 -12.90 11.54
C ARG A 68 3.71 -13.06 10.04
N LEU A 69 3.59 -11.94 9.33
CA LEU A 69 3.45 -11.88 7.89
C LEU A 69 4.71 -11.26 7.30
N ARG A 70 5.22 -11.84 6.21
CA ARG A 70 6.40 -11.33 5.52
C ARG A 70 6.05 -10.98 4.08
N PHE A 71 6.32 -9.73 3.72
CA PHE A 71 6.14 -9.20 2.38
C PHE A 71 7.50 -9.07 1.69
N ASP A 72 7.53 -9.18 0.36
CA ASP A 72 8.68 -8.68 -0.38
C ASP A 72 8.76 -7.15 -0.30
N GLY A 73 9.92 -6.59 -0.65
CA GLY A 73 10.10 -5.15 -0.72
C GLY A 73 9.54 -4.55 -2.03
N PRO A 74 9.99 -5.03 -3.21
CA PRO A 74 9.72 -4.34 -4.48
C PRO A 74 8.25 -4.22 -4.86
N ASP A 75 7.44 -5.25 -4.63
CA ASP A 75 6.02 -5.28 -5.02
C ASP A 75 5.08 -5.32 -3.78
N GLN A 76 5.67 -5.39 -2.59
CA GLN A 76 4.98 -5.44 -1.31
C GLN A 76 3.93 -6.55 -1.24
N ARG A 77 4.30 -7.75 -1.70
CA ARG A 77 3.40 -8.91 -1.80
C ARG A 77 3.62 -9.86 -0.65
N LEU A 78 2.53 -10.37 -0.06
CA LEU A 78 2.60 -11.33 1.04
C LEU A 78 3.23 -12.66 0.56
N ARG A 79 4.41 -13.00 1.08
CA ARG A 79 5.16 -14.20 0.68
C ARG A 79 5.10 -15.34 1.66
N LEU A 80 4.89 -15.02 2.94
CA LEU A 80 4.90 -16.01 4.02
C LEU A 80 3.98 -15.55 5.15
N ILE A 81 3.23 -16.52 5.68
CA ILE A 81 2.39 -16.37 6.87
C ILE A 81 2.89 -17.38 7.89
N GLU A 82 3.32 -16.89 9.05
CA GLU A 82 3.78 -17.71 10.17
C GLU A 82 2.80 -17.62 11.32
N VAL A 83 2.50 -18.77 11.92
CA VAL A 83 1.89 -18.88 13.25
C VAL A 83 3.03 -19.17 14.22
N LEU A 84 3.25 -18.24 15.14
CA LEU A 84 4.29 -18.30 16.17
C LEU A 84 3.72 -18.68 17.54
N ASP A 85 2.40 -18.54 17.73
CA ASP A 85 1.70 -18.95 18.94
C ASP A 85 0.31 -19.47 18.57
N PHE A 86 0.12 -20.79 18.67
CA PHE A 86 -1.13 -21.47 18.33
C PHE A 86 -2.26 -21.17 19.31
N THR A 87 -1.96 -20.60 20.48
CA THR A 87 -2.95 -20.33 21.53
C THR A 87 -3.70 -19.01 21.33
N LYS A 88 -3.15 -18.13 20.49
CA LYS A 88 -3.65 -16.76 20.28
C LYS A 88 -4.65 -16.63 19.12
N ILE A 89 -4.75 -17.65 18.28
CA ILE A 89 -5.74 -17.67 17.20
C ILE A 89 -6.29 -19.10 17.01
N PRO A 90 -7.62 -19.29 17.05
CA PRO A 90 -8.20 -20.58 16.74
C PRO A 90 -8.01 -20.90 15.25
N LEU A 91 -7.39 -22.03 14.95
CA LEU A 91 -7.07 -22.44 13.58
C LEU A 91 -7.74 -23.77 13.24
N THR A 92 -8.23 -23.90 12.01
CA THR A 92 -8.79 -25.15 11.50
C THR A 92 -8.26 -25.52 10.12
N TYR A 93 -8.20 -26.82 9.83
CA TYR A 93 -7.89 -27.35 8.51
C TYR A 93 -8.83 -28.53 8.21
N LYS A 94 -9.58 -28.45 7.11
CA LYS A 94 -10.59 -29.47 6.72
C LYS A 94 -11.50 -29.87 7.90
N SER A 95 -12.01 -28.87 8.63
CA SER A 95 -12.87 -29.04 9.82
C SER A 95 -12.19 -29.65 11.06
N HIS A 96 -10.89 -29.90 11.03
CA HIS A 96 -10.12 -30.30 12.21
C HIS A 96 -9.45 -29.08 12.85
N GLU A 97 -9.61 -28.91 14.16
CA GLU A 97 -8.85 -27.92 14.94
C GLU A 97 -7.37 -28.27 14.94
N VAL A 98 -6.51 -27.27 14.71
CA VAL A 98 -5.05 -27.43 14.75
C VAL A 98 -4.61 -27.70 16.18
N LEU A 99 -5.01 -26.85 17.11
CA LEU A 99 -4.77 -27.02 18.54
C LEU A 99 -6.07 -27.47 19.20
N LYS A 100 -6.09 -28.68 19.76
CA LYS A 100 -7.27 -29.17 20.47
C LYS A 100 -7.42 -28.46 21.81
N ALA A 101 -8.65 -28.07 22.15
CA ALA A 101 -8.96 -27.64 23.50
C ALA A 101 -8.66 -28.76 24.50
N THR A 102 -7.66 -28.57 25.37
CA THR A 102 -7.34 -29.54 26.42
C THR A 102 -8.29 -29.30 27.59
N LYS A 103 -8.95 -30.35 28.10
CA LYS A 103 -9.76 -30.22 29.32
C LYS A 103 -8.83 -29.86 30.49
N PRO A 104 -9.19 -28.94 31.39
CA PRO A 104 -8.28 -28.40 32.42
C PRO A 104 -7.69 -29.41 33.40
N THR A 105 -8.18 -30.65 33.41
CA THR A 105 -8.01 -31.60 34.51
C THR A 105 -6.96 -32.68 34.28
N GLU A 106 -6.38 -32.85 33.08
CA GLU A 106 -5.60 -34.08 32.79
C GLU A 106 -4.16 -33.90 32.30
N GLN A 107 -3.73 -32.76 31.74
CA GLN A 107 -2.35 -32.59 31.24
C GLN A 107 -1.90 -31.11 31.29
N PRO A 108 -0.59 -30.84 31.33
CA PRO A 108 -0.08 -29.48 31.14
C PRO A 108 -0.61 -28.90 29.82
N PRO A 109 -0.91 -27.58 29.76
CA PRO A 109 -1.51 -26.97 28.59
C PRO A 109 -0.60 -27.14 27.37
N GLN A 110 -1.15 -27.76 26.32
CA GLN A 110 -0.42 -27.98 25.09
C GLN A 110 -0.26 -26.64 24.35
N LEU A 111 0.96 -26.22 24.09
CA LEU A 111 1.26 -24.92 23.46
C LEU A 111 1.17 -24.96 21.91
N GLY A 112 1.08 -26.15 21.32
CA GLY A 112 0.99 -26.34 19.88
C GLY A 112 0.62 -27.78 19.50
N PRO A 113 0.33 -28.06 18.23
CA PRO A 113 -0.07 -29.40 17.79
C PRO A 113 1.07 -30.41 17.93
N SER A 114 0.74 -31.65 18.32
CA SER A 114 1.70 -32.75 18.33
C SER A 114 1.91 -33.30 16.93
N PHE A 115 3.08 -33.91 16.68
CA PHE A 115 3.38 -34.59 15.42
C PHE A 115 2.28 -35.60 15.04
N ARG A 116 1.84 -36.43 16.00
CA ARG A 116 0.78 -37.43 15.76
C ARG A 116 -0.54 -36.81 15.34
N HIS A 117 -0.91 -35.64 15.86
CA HIS A 117 -2.14 -34.96 15.47
C HIS A 117 -2.05 -34.47 14.02
N ILE A 118 -0.95 -33.80 13.67
CA ILE A 118 -0.69 -33.33 12.30
C ILE A 118 -0.65 -34.51 11.30
N TYR A 119 0.16 -35.53 11.62
CA TYR A 119 0.41 -36.67 10.74
C TYR A 119 -0.82 -37.57 10.59
N ASN A 120 -1.48 -37.96 11.68
CA ASN A 120 -2.57 -38.95 11.61
C ASN A 120 -3.96 -38.37 11.35
N ARG A 121 -4.20 -37.08 11.64
CA ARG A 121 -5.56 -36.49 11.58
C ARG A 121 -5.70 -35.40 10.54
N MET A 122 -4.63 -34.69 10.20
CA MET A 122 -4.72 -33.51 9.33
C MET A 122 -4.18 -33.78 7.92
N PHE A 123 -2.88 -34.05 7.80
CA PHE A 123 -2.20 -34.04 6.50
C PHE A 123 -1.83 -35.43 5.99
N GLY A 124 -1.76 -36.44 6.85
CA GLY A 124 -1.40 -37.80 6.46
C GLY A 124 0.11 -38.02 6.36
N PRO A 125 0.51 -39.16 5.77
CA PRO A 125 1.91 -39.50 5.54
C PRO A 125 2.65 -38.43 4.75
N SER A 126 3.92 -38.22 5.10
CA SER A 126 4.83 -37.31 4.40
C SER A 126 6.20 -37.94 4.24
N TYR A 127 7.02 -37.33 3.40
CA TYR A 127 8.45 -37.59 3.34
C TYR A 127 9.15 -37.07 4.62
N PRO A 128 10.34 -37.58 4.95
CA PRO A 128 11.15 -37.03 6.02
C PRO A 128 11.38 -35.51 5.83
N GLY A 129 11.24 -34.76 6.93
CA GLY A 129 11.52 -33.35 7.02
C GLY A 129 13.01 -33.02 7.14
N GLU A 130 13.30 -31.72 7.27
CA GLU A 130 14.66 -31.19 7.41
C GLU A 130 14.97 -30.96 8.90
N PHE A 131 16.11 -31.47 9.38
CA PHE A 131 16.62 -31.13 10.71
C PHE A 131 17.65 -30.01 10.62
N ILE A 132 17.41 -28.93 11.37
CA ILE A 132 18.29 -27.79 11.50
C ILE A 132 18.91 -27.85 12.90
N PRO A 133 20.23 -28.09 13.03
CA PRO A 133 20.92 -28.12 14.31
C PRO A 133 20.74 -26.80 15.08
N GLY A 134 20.68 -26.88 16.41
CA GLY A 134 20.65 -25.69 17.26
C GLY A 134 22.01 -24.99 17.31
N SER A 135 22.02 -23.76 17.82
CA SER A 135 23.25 -23.01 18.11
C SER A 135 24.15 -23.78 19.09
N SER A 136 25.46 -23.55 19.05
CA SER A 136 26.42 -24.16 19.99
C SER A 136 25.96 -24.03 21.45
N GLY A 137 25.68 -25.18 22.09
CA GLY A 137 25.19 -25.25 23.46
C GLY A 137 23.69 -25.58 23.62
N SER A 138 22.90 -25.51 22.55
CA SER A 138 21.51 -25.97 22.59
C SER A 138 21.44 -27.50 22.57
N LYS A 139 20.61 -28.09 23.44
CA LYS A 139 20.29 -29.52 23.40
C LYS A 139 19.30 -29.90 22.29
N TYR A 140 18.60 -28.90 21.76
CA TYR A 140 17.53 -29.07 20.79
C TYR A 140 17.92 -28.39 19.47
N GLY A 141 17.67 -29.09 18.37
CA GLY A 141 17.54 -28.49 17.04
C GLY A 141 16.07 -28.34 16.66
N THR A 142 15.83 -27.89 15.44
CA THR A 142 14.49 -27.73 14.86
C THR A 142 14.29 -28.76 13.76
N TYR A 143 13.32 -29.64 13.93
CA TYR A 143 12.85 -30.53 12.87
C TYR A 143 11.67 -29.88 12.15
N VAL A 144 11.80 -29.66 10.84
CA VAL A 144 10.78 -29.02 10.01
C VAL A 144 10.06 -30.10 9.19
N LEU A 145 8.85 -30.47 9.60
CA LEU A 145 7.98 -31.34 8.83
C LEU A 145 7.27 -30.52 7.75
N SER A 146 7.47 -30.89 6.49
CA SER A 146 6.91 -30.17 5.35
C SER A 146 5.83 -30.97 4.63
N TYR A 147 4.82 -30.24 4.15
CA TYR A 147 3.86 -30.64 3.13
C TYR A 147 3.85 -29.58 2.02
N PRO A 148 3.20 -29.82 0.87
CA PRO A 148 3.02 -28.79 -0.14
C PRO A 148 2.32 -27.54 0.44
N GLY A 149 3.04 -26.42 0.42
CA GLY A 149 2.58 -25.11 0.84
C GLY A 149 2.36 -24.89 2.35
N ILE A 150 2.78 -25.82 3.20
CA ILE A 150 2.71 -25.68 4.66
C ILE A 150 3.82 -26.48 5.36
N ALA A 151 4.37 -25.95 6.44
CA ALA A 151 5.38 -26.64 7.25
C ALA A 151 5.17 -26.37 8.74
N PHE A 152 5.64 -27.31 9.57
CA PHE A 152 5.58 -27.25 11.02
C PHE A 152 6.97 -27.45 11.61
N SER A 153 7.34 -26.61 12.57
CA SER A 153 8.64 -26.64 13.23
C SER A 153 8.50 -27.25 14.62
N PHE A 154 9.28 -28.29 14.90
CA PHE A 154 9.28 -29.01 16.17
C PHE A 154 10.66 -28.94 16.83
N PRO A 155 10.75 -28.60 18.12
CA PRO A 155 11.96 -28.83 18.88
C PRO A 155 12.26 -30.34 18.98
N LEU A 156 13.47 -30.74 18.62
CA LEU A 156 13.91 -32.14 18.62
C LEU A 156 15.29 -32.25 19.30
N LEU A 157 15.45 -33.22 20.21
CA LEU A 157 16.73 -33.51 20.85
C LEU A 157 17.79 -33.84 19.80
N GLN A 158 18.86 -33.05 19.74
CA GLN A 158 19.89 -33.18 18.73
C GLN A 158 20.64 -34.52 18.84
N SER A 159 20.80 -35.04 20.06
CA SER A 159 21.44 -36.35 20.30
C SER A 159 20.61 -37.54 19.81
N ALA A 160 19.32 -37.35 19.54
CA ALA A 160 18.41 -38.41 19.10
C ALA A 160 18.26 -38.45 17.56
N TRP A 161 18.77 -37.44 16.85
CA TRP A 161 18.65 -37.31 15.40
C TRP A 161 19.76 -38.06 14.66
N SER A 162 19.40 -38.80 13.61
CA SER A 162 20.31 -39.33 12.59
C SER A 162 19.60 -39.43 11.24
N GLU A 163 20.34 -39.39 10.13
CA GLU A 163 19.73 -39.46 8.79
C GLU A 163 19.04 -40.80 8.50
N GLN A 164 19.43 -41.87 9.20
CA GLN A 164 18.90 -43.22 9.03
C GLN A 164 17.76 -43.55 10.00
N CYS A 165 17.37 -42.63 10.88
CA CYS A 165 16.31 -42.89 11.85
C CYS A 165 14.93 -42.96 11.16
N ASP A 166 14.05 -43.82 11.67
CA ASP A 166 12.63 -43.72 11.34
C ASP A 166 12.04 -42.48 12.00
N PHE A 167 11.88 -41.42 11.20
CA PHE A 167 11.42 -40.13 11.67
C PHE A 167 10.02 -40.19 12.30
N VAL A 168 9.15 -41.12 11.87
CA VAL A 168 7.78 -41.24 12.41
C VAL A 168 7.85 -41.71 13.85
N SER A 169 8.66 -42.73 14.12
CA SER A 169 8.93 -43.23 15.46
C SER A 169 9.64 -42.20 16.33
N LEU A 170 10.66 -41.51 15.80
CA LEU A 170 11.40 -40.48 16.51
C LEU A 170 10.51 -39.29 16.90
N MET A 171 9.74 -38.74 15.97
CA MET A 171 8.83 -37.61 16.19
C MET A 171 7.62 -37.97 17.05
N SER A 172 7.32 -39.27 17.19
CA SER A 172 6.30 -39.79 18.08
C SER A 172 6.80 -40.14 19.49
N SER A 173 8.10 -39.98 19.74
CA SER A 173 8.77 -40.27 21.01
C SER A 173 8.87 -39.02 21.90
N ALA A 174 9.39 -39.19 23.13
CA ALA A 174 9.67 -38.08 24.04
C ALA A 174 10.83 -37.17 23.57
N ALA A 175 11.57 -37.55 22.52
CA ALA A 175 12.65 -36.73 21.98
C ALA A 175 12.16 -35.49 21.22
N ALA A 176 10.92 -35.51 20.72
CA ALA A 176 10.29 -34.42 20.01
C ALA A 176 9.21 -33.76 20.88
N SER A 177 9.20 -32.43 20.88
CA SER A 177 8.14 -31.64 21.52
C SER A 177 7.02 -31.31 20.54
N SER A 178 5.92 -30.70 21.02
CA SER A 178 4.88 -30.18 20.13
C SER A 178 5.41 -29.05 19.23
N ALA A 179 4.75 -28.81 18.10
CA ALA A 179 5.17 -27.79 17.15
C ALA A 179 5.16 -26.40 17.83
N THR A 180 6.22 -25.63 17.60
CA THR A 180 6.35 -24.26 18.11
C THR A 180 5.98 -23.22 17.06
N SER A 181 6.00 -23.58 15.78
CA SER A 181 5.54 -22.70 14.71
C SER A 181 4.98 -23.46 13.52
N MET A 182 4.21 -22.75 12.70
CA MET A 182 3.69 -23.20 11.41
C MET A 182 3.92 -22.12 10.36
N ALA A 183 4.29 -22.50 9.15
CA ALA A 183 4.50 -21.61 8.03
C ALA A 183 3.60 -21.99 6.86
N VAL A 184 2.88 -21.03 6.28
CA VAL A 184 2.13 -21.16 5.03
C VAL A 184 2.84 -20.33 3.96
N PHE A 185 3.22 -20.99 2.87
CA PHE A 185 4.08 -20.44 1.82
C PHE A 185 3.71 -21.05 0.46
N GLN A 186 4.17 -20.48 -0.64
CA GLN A 186 4.03 -21.09 -1.97
C GLN A 186 5.23 -22.01 -2.24
N GLY A 187 4.98 -23.30 -2.48
CA GLY A 187 6.00 -24.28 -2.87
C GLY A 187 5.61 -25.72 -2.59
N SER A 188 6.36 -26.66 -3.18
CA SER A 188 6.13 -28.11 -2.99
C SER A 188 6.65 -28.62 -1.65
N SER A 189 7.64 -27.95 -1.07
CA SER A 189 8.20 -28.23 0.25
C SER A 189 8.78 -26.96 0.88
N TRP A 190 9.09 -26.98 2.18
CA TRP A 190 9.73 -25.86 2.87
C TRP A 190 11.07 -25.50 2.27
N ALA A 191 11.87 -26.49 1.86
CA ALA A 191 13.15 -26.28 1.21
C ALA A 191 12.99 -25.55 -0.14
N ASP A 192 12.02 -25.96 -0.97
CA ASP A 192 11.67 -25.25 -2.20
C ASP A 192 11.20 -23.82 -1.88
N GLY A 193 10.18 -23.68 -1.02
CA GLY A 193 9.59 -22.40 -0.69
C GLY A 193 10.60 -21.40 -0.13
N ARG A 194 11.44 -21.80 0.84
CA ARG A 194 12.42 -20.89 1.47
C ARG A 194 13.51 -20.41 0.50
N SER A 195 13.87 -21.22 -0.50
CA SER A 195 14.94 -20.90 -1.45
C SER A 195 14.58 -19.77 -2.42
N ASN A 196 13.29 -19.62 -2.74
CA ASN A 196 12.81 -18.71 -3.78
C ASN A 196 11.60 -17.85 -3.33
N MET A 197 11.28 -17.84 -2.03
CA MET A 197 10.12 -17.15 -1.45
C MET A 197 9.94 -15.70 -1.92
N LEU A 198 11.05 -14.95 -1.99
CA LEU A 198 11.07 -13.53 -2.33
C LEU A 198 11.27 -13.26 -3.83
N THR A 199 11.72 -14.26 -4.59
CA THR A 199 12.05 -14.12 -6.03
C THR A 199 11.01 -14.76 -6.94
N ARG A 200 10.25 -15.74 -6.44
CA ARG A 200 9.16 -16.42 -7.16
C ARG A 200 8.07 -15.42 -7.54
N GLN A 201 7.55 -15.50 -8.77
CA GLN A 201 6.43 -14.65 -9.16
C GLN A 201 5.15 -15.00 -8.38
N PRO A 202 4.43 -14.01 -7.80
CA PRO A 202 3.24 -14.28 -7.01
C PRO A 202 2.04 -14.73 -7.87
N GLN A 203 1.56 -15.95 -7.59
CA GLN A 203 0.47 -16.57 -8.34
C GLN A 203 -0.92 -15.96 -8.08
N TYR A 204 -1.15 -15.39 -6.90
CA TYR A 204 -2.45 -14.80 -6.52
C TYR A 204 -2.46 -13.27 -6.70
N PRO A 205 -3.62 -12.64 -6.97
CA PRO A 205 -3.75 -11.19 -7.17
C PRO A 205 -3.41 -10.33 -5.92
N ARG A 206 -3.20 -9.02 -6.08
CA ARG A 206 -3.00 -8.02 -5.00
C ARG A 206 -4.27 -7.82 -4.20
N SER A 207 -5.43 -7.89 -4.84
CA SER A 207 -6.74 -7.87 -4.20
C SER A 207 -7.34 -9.27 -4.11
N THR A 208 -7.82 -9.63 -2.93
CA THR A 208 -8.53 -10.91 -2.73
C THR A 208 -9.87 -10.98 -3.47
N ALA A 209 -10.46 -9.83 -3.85
CA ALA A 209 -11.68 -9.77 -4.64
C ALA A 209 -11.53 -10.42 -6.02
N LEU A 210 -10.33 -10.34 -6.60
CA LEU A 210 -10.01 -10.91 -7.92
C LEU A 210 -9.71 -12.42 -7.89
N ALA A 211 -9.57 -13.02 -6.71
CA ALA A 211 -9.28 -14.45 -6.55
C ALA A 211 -10.54 -15.34 -6.68
N GLY A 212 -11.73 -14.75 -6.86
CA GLY A 212 -13.03 -15.42 -6.93
C GLY A 212 -13.55 -15.66 -8.36
N LYS A 213 -14.72 -16.30 -8.47
CA LYS A 213 -15.33 -16.67 -9.77
C LYS A 213 -16.02 -15.50 -10.51
N ASN A 214 -16.29 -14.37 -9.84
CA ASN A 214 -16.98 -13.21 -10.41
C ASN A 214 -15.97 -12.15 -10.88
N ARG A 215 -15.12 -12.50 -11.86
CA ARG A 215 -14.09 -11.60 -12.38
C ARG A 215 -14.63 -10.52 -13.31
N GLU A 216 -15.81 -10.71 -13.87
CA GLU A 216 -16.39 -9.82 -14.89
C GLU A 216 -16.85 -8.46 -14.33
N SER A 217 -17.10 -8.35 -13.02
CA SER A 217 -17.60 -7.11 -12.40
C SER A 217 -16.53 -6.27 -11.71
N VAL A 218 -15.28 -6.71 -11.69
CA VAL A 218 -14.18 -6.03 -10.98
C VAL A 218 -13.09 -5.68 -11.98
N ALA A 219 -12.67 -4.41 -11.97
CA ALA A 219 -11.58 -3.96 -12.82
C ALA A 219 -10.32 -4.81 -12.59
N ASP A 220 -9.60 -5.10 -13.67
CA ASP A 220 -8.40 -5.93 -13.58
C ASP A 220 -7.29 -5.20 -12.81
N GLU A 221 -6.39 -5.99 -12.26
CA GLU A 221 -5.26 -5.49 -11.50
C GLU A 221 -4.17 -4.93 -12.40
N ILE A 222 -3.60 -3.78 -12.01
CA ILE A 222 -2.42 -3.20 -12.67
C ILE A 222 -1.16 -3.79 -12.06
N GLU A 223 -0.32 -4.42 -12.88
CA GLU A 223 0.96 -5.01 -12.48
C GLU A 223 2.11 -4.00 -12.55
N GLU A 224 2.14 -3.16 -13.58
CA GLU A 224 3.21 -2.19 -13.84
C GLU A 224 2.71 -1.04 -14.73
N VAL A 225 3.27 0.15 -14.55
CA VAL A 225 2.99 1.34 -15.37
C VAL A 225 4.23 1.73 -16.17
N LYS A 226 4.11 1.85 -17.49
CA LYS A 226 5.20 2.31 -18.37
C LYS A 226 4.94 3.73 -18.82
N ILE A 227 5.90 4.61 -18.60
CA ILE A 227 5.84 6.00 -19.04
C ILE A 227 6.61 6.11 -20.36
N HIS A 228 5.99 6.65 -21.40
CA HIS A 228 6.58 6.75 -22.75
C HIS A 228 6.95 8.19 -23.15
N GLY A 229 6.66 9.18 -22.31
CA GLY A 229 6.80 10.61 -22.64
C GLY A 229 5.64 11.11 -23.52
N ALA A 230 5.66 12.39 -23.91
CA ALA A 230 4.60 13.01 -24.73
C ALA A 230 3.17 12.80 -24.16
N GLY A 231 3.03 12.79 -22.84
CA GLY A 231 1.76 12.54 -22.16
C GLY A 231 1.20 11.10 -22.30
N ARG A 232 1.97 10.13 -22.81
CA ARG A 232 1.50 8.75 -23.01
C ARG A 232 1.96 7.82 -21.89
N ILE A 233 1.00 7.15 -21.27
CA ILE A 233 1.22 6.24 -20.14
C ILE A 233 0.49 4.93 -20.41
N GLU A 234 1.20 3.81 -20.29
CA GLU A 234 0.65 2.46 -20.49
C GLU A 234 0.53 1.73 -19.15
N PHE A 235 -0.66 1.27 -18.82
CA PHE A 235 -0.97 0.49 -17.62
C PHE A 235 -1.07 -0.99 -18.01
N PHE A 236 -0.11 -1.80 -17.56
CA PHE A 236 -0.08 -3.24 -17.84
C PHE A 236 -0.99 -3.99 -16.87
N ARG A 237 -2.00 -4.67 -17.42
CA ARG A 237 -2.98 -5.46 -16.67
C ARG A 237 -2.49 -6.88 -16.40
N ARG A 238 -2.94 -7.49 -15.30
CA ARG A 238 -2.56 -8.86 -14.91
C ARG A 238 -3.09 -9.91 -15.89
N SER A 239 -4.31 -9.73 -16.40
CA SER A 239 -5.00 -10.73 -17.24
C SER A 239 -5.54 -10.16 -18.55
N GLY A 240 -5.93 -8.89 -18.56
CA GLY A 240 -6.41 -8.18 -19.75
C GLY A 240 -5.30 -7.50 -20.56
N PRO A 241 -5.65 -6.86 -21.70
CA PRO A 241 -4.69 -6.11 -22.53
C PRO A 241 -4.26 -4.81 -21.83
N SER A 242 -3.12 -4.20 -22.16
CA SER A 242 -2.74 -2.90 -21.56
C SER A 242 -3.79 -1.81 -21.80
N ILE A 243 -3.86 -0.83 -20.89
CA ILE A 243 -4.67 0.39 -21.02
C ILE A 243 -3.73 1.56 -21.31
N TRP A 244 -4.13 2.45 -22.21
CA TRP A 244 -3.38 3.67 -22.49
C TRP A 244 -4.10 4.88 -21.93
N ILE A 245 -3.36 5.72 -21.21
CA ILE A 245 -3.77 7.08 -20.86
C ILE A 245 -2.94 8.03 -21.71
N SER A 246 -3.62 8.82 -22.53
CA SER A 246 -3.08 10.02 -23.18
C SER A 246 -3.50 11.23 -22.36
N LEU A 247 -2.55 11.91 -21.73
CA LEU A 247 -2.81 13.12 -20.96
C LEU A 247 -3.38 14.21 -21.87
N SER A 248 -4.30 15.01 -21.32
CA SER A 248 -5.08 16.04 -22.01
C SER A 248 -6.07 15.54 -23.08
N GLU A 249 -6.15 14.23 -23.32
CA GLU A 249 -7.12 13.60 -24.24
C GLU A 249 -8.07 12.65 -23.52
N THR A 250 -7.55 11.81 -22.62
CA THR A 250 -8.33 10.79 -21.90
C THR A 250 -9.35 11.45 -20.98
N THR A 251 -10.61 11.07 -21.08
CA THR A 251 -11.69 11.67 -20.29
C THR A 251 -11.88 10.95 -18.95
N PRO A 252 -12.55 11.60 -17.97
CA PRO A 252 -12.94 10.93 -16.72
C PRO A 252 -13.80 9.69 -16.95
N GLN A 253 -14.65 9.69 -17.99
CA GLN A 253 -15.50 8.57 -18.35
C GLN A 253 -14.66 7.38 -18.82
N ASP A 254 -13.61 7.62 -19.62
CA ASP A 254 -12.69 6.57 -20.07
C ASP A 254 -11.95 5.94 -18.88
N LEU A 255 -11.51 6.77 -17.91
CA LEU A 255 -10.91 6.25 -16.69
C LEU A 255 -11.86 5.33 -15.91
N VAL A 256 -13.11 5.74 -15.72
CA VAL A 256 -14.09 4.93 -14.98
C VAL A 256 -14.43 3.65 -15.74
N ALA A 257 -14.47 3.70 -17.07
CA ALA A 257 -14.72 2.52 -17.90
C ALA A 257 -13.60 1.48 -17.77
N GLU A 258 -12.34 1.91 -17.70
CA GLU A 258 -11.18 1.01 -17.66
C GLU A 258 -10.77 0.56 -16.24
N PHE A 259 -10.86 1.46 -15.25
CA PHE A 259 -10.40 1.23 -13.88
C PHE A 259 -11.54 1.03 -12.87
N GLY A 260 -12.79 1.17 -13.30
CA GLY A 260 -13.94 1.24 -12.39
C GLY A 260 -14.06 2.60 -11.71
N PRO A 261 -15.04 2.78 -10.80
CA PRO A 261 -15.19 4.04 -10.08
C PRO A 261 -13.96 4.32 -9.18
N PRO A 262 -13.53 5.58 -9.03
CA PRO A 262 -12.45 5.92 -8.11
C PRO A 262 -12.86 5.64 -6.65
N ASP A 263 -11.90 5.24 -5.82
CA ASP A 263 -12.11 4.98 -4.39
C ASP A 263 -12.49 6.27 -3.64
N ALA A 264 -11.98 7.41 -4.09
CA ALA A 264 -12.37 8.73 -3.59
C ALA A 264 -12.20 9.82 -4.66
N ILE A 265 -13.04 10.85 -4.60
CA ILE A 265 -12.90 12.06 -5.42
C ILE A 265 -12.57 13.24 -4.51
N TYR A 266 -11.43 13.89 -4.74
CA TYR A 266 -11.03 15.10 -4.02
C TYR A 266 -11.12 16.32 -4.94
N ARG A 267 -12.03 17.25 -4.64
CA ARG A 267 -12.16 18.49 -5.42
C ARG A 267 -11.13 19.51 -4.95
N LYS A 268 -10.46 20.15 -5.90
CA LYS A 268 -9.56 21.27 -5.62
C LYS A 268 -10.44 22.46 -5.24
N ASN A 269 -10.67 22.64 -3.94
CA ASN A 269 -11.32 23.86 -3.45
C ASN A 269 -10.33 25.01 -3.59
N ASP A 270 -10.67 26.00 -4.41
CA ASP A 270 -9.88 27.22 -4.56
C ASP A 270 -9.91 28.01 -3.23
N ARG A 271 -8.87 27.86 -2.41
CA ARG A 271 -8.74 28.59 -1.14
C ARG A 271 -8.57 30.11 -1.36
N ARG A 272 -8.41 30.60 -2.60
CA ARG A 272 -8.31 32.05 -2.88
C ARG A 272 -9.57 32.83 -2.51
N ILE A 273 -10.74 32.19 -2.48
CA ILE A 273 -12.01 32.87 -2.17
C ILE A 273 -12.22 33.05 -0.65
N SER A 274 -11.50 32.30 0.20
CA SER A 274 -11.69 32.36 1.65
C SER A 274 -10.98 33.55 2.34
N ILE A 275 -10.26 34.39 1.59
CA ILE A 275 -9.47 35.51 2.11
C ILE A 275 -10.20 36.87 1.95
N HIS A 276 -11.34 36.91 1.25
CA HIS A 276 -12.11 38.15 1.02
C HIS A 276 -13.53 38.16 1.60
N GLY A 277 -13.87 37.22 2.48
CA GLY A 277 -15.19 37.16 3.14
C GLY A 277 -15.38 38.04 4.39
N THR A 278 -14.39 38.83 4.80
CA THR A 278 -14.46 39.63 6.03
C THR A 278 -14.12 41.11 5.82
N GLN A 279 -14.76 41.74 4.83
CA GLN A 279 -14.96 43.18 4.85
C GLN A 279 -16.34 43.52 4.29
N THR A 280 -17.35 43.55 5.16
CA THR A 280 -18.36 44.62 5.30
C THR A 280 -19.49 44.15 6.19
N LEU A 281 -19.48 44.60 7.45
CA LEU A 281 -20.61 45.23 8.16
C LEU A 281 -20.23 45.32 9.63
N GLY A 282 -19.79 46.52 10.03
CA GLY A 282 -19.73 46.87 11.43
C GLY A 282 -21.14 46.92 11.99
N ASN A 283 -21.37 46.24 13.11
CA ASN A 283 -22.13 46.86 14.19
C ASN A 283 -21.73 46.29 15.55
N THR A 284 -21.57 47.23 16.45
CA THR A 284 -21.16 47.14 17.85
C THR A 284 -22.05 46.24 18.71
N ASN A 285 -21.46 45.34 19.50
CA ASN A 285 -21.54 45.43 20.96
C ASN A 285 -20.72 44.34 21.68
N LEU A 286 -19.85 44.82 22.56
CA LEU A 286 -19.16 44.05 23.59
C LEU A 286 -20.14 43.65 24.70
N ARG A 287 -20.09 42.40 25.19
CA ARG A 287 -20.06 42.10 26.64
C ARG A 287 -19.73 40.63 26.97
N ARG A 288 -18.78 40.53 27.89
CA ARG A 288 -18.31 39.42 28.76
C ARG A 288 -19.36 38.36 29.13
N THR A 289 -18.95 37.10 29.29
CA THR A 289 -18.65 36.39 30.58
C THR A 289 -18.58 34.86 30.39
N SER A 290 -17.54 34.23 30.94
CA SER A 290 -17.39 32.77 31.22
C SER A 290 -18.35 32.29 32.35
N PRO A 291 -18.31 31.04 32.88
CA PRO A 291 -18.04 29.69 32.35
C PRO A 291 -19.16 28.64 32.69
N SER A 292 -18.94 27.37 32.31
CA SER A 292 -19.74 26.10 32.42
C SER A 292 -20.49 25.81 33.76
N PRO A 293 -21.45 24.84 33.89
CA PRO A 293 -21.16 23.38 33.82
C PRO A 293 -22.32 22.35 33.53
N GLY A 294 -21.95 21.20 32.93
CA GLY A 294 -22.37 19.83 33.31
C GLY A 294 -23.75 19.27 32.93
N ARG A 295 -23.77 18.10 32.26
CA ARG A 295 -24.45 16.86 32.72
C ARG A 295 -24.36 15.67 31.74
N THR A 296 -23.92 14.54 32.31
CA THR A 296 -24.32 13.12 32.13
C THR A 296 -24.35 12.45 30.75
N ALA A 297 -23.61 11.33 30.67
CA ALA A 297 -23.64 10.27 29.66
C ALA A 297 -24.94 9.43 29.73
N ASP A 298 -25.40 8.88 28.60
CA ASP A 298 -25.38 7.43 28.31
C ASP A 298 -25.81 7.16 26.83
N PRO A 299 -25.40 6.02 26.22
CA PRO A 299 -25.44 5.74 24.79
C PRO A 299 -26.60 4.82 24.40
N THR A 300 -27.37 5.21 23.40
CA THR A 300 -28.12 4.31 22.51
C THR A 300 -28.70 5.18 21.39
N ASP A 301 -28.13 5.09 20.19
CA ASP A 301 -28.94 4.98 18.98
C ASP A 301 -28.04 4.61 17.79
N MET A 302 -28.32 3.43 17.27
CA MET A 302 -27.88 2.93 15.98
C MET A 302 -29.00 3.22 14.97
N ASP A 303 -28.59 3.20 13.69
CA ASP A 303 -29.39 3.20 12.46
C ASP A 303 -29.81 4.57 11.90
N PRO A 304 -30.16 4.65 10.60
CA PRO A 304 -29.47 4.11 9.43
C PRO A 304 -29.42 5.14 8.28
N LEU A 305 -28.97 4.69 7.12
CA LEU A 305 -28.82 5.38 5.83
C LEU A 305 -29.88 6.45 5.47
N SER A 306 -29.43 7.39 4.63
CA SER A 306 -30.01 7.77 3.33
C SER A 306 -30.33 9.26 3.16
N GLU A 307 -29.98 9.72 1.96
CA GLU A 307 -30.81 10.57 1.10
C GLU A 307 -30.87 12.09 1.32
N THR A 308 -30.42 12.76 0.26
CA THR A 308 -31.00 13.98 -0.31
C THR A 308 -31.16 15.18 0.62
N SER A 309 -30.15 16.06 0.62
CA SER A 309 -30.37 17.49 0.86
C SER A 309 -30.31 18.25 -0.47
N VAL A 310 -31.37 18.09 -1.26
CA VAL A 310 -31.85 19.14 -2.17
C VAL A 310 -33.02 19.81 -1.49
N THR A 311 -32.79 20.99 -0.92
CA THR A 311 -33.77 22.08 -0.78
C THR A 311 -33.02 23.32 -0.28
N ASP A 312 -32.80 24.27 -1.20
CA ASP A 312 -33.01 25.67 -0.87
C ASP A 312 -33.50 26.36 -2.15
N ASP A 313 -34.83 26.35 -2.30
CA ASP A 313 -35.53 27.18 -3.27
C ASP A 313 -35.54 28.60 -2.70
N SER A 314 -34.71 29.47 -3.28
CA SER A 314 -34.88 30.91 -3.19
C SER A 314 -34.96 31.45 -4.60
N ASP A 315 -36.20 31.67 -5.04
CA ASP A 315 -36.55 32.34 -6.28
C ASP A 315 -35.96 33.76 -6.28
N GLY A 316 -34.96 33.97 -7.14
CA GLY A 316 -34.25 35.24 -7.28
C GLY A 316 -33.55 35.39 -8.63
N GLU A 317 -34.34 35.77 -9.63
CA GLU A 317 -33.97 36.43 -10.89
C GLU A 317 -33.17 35.66 -11.96
N ASN A 318 -33.88 35.41 -13.08
CA ASN A 318 -33.35 35.09 -14.40
C ASN A 318 -32.25 36.07 -14.83
N SER A 319 -30.99 35.63 -14.81
CA SER A 319 -29.91 36.25 -15.58
C SER A 319 -29.17 35.19 -16.42
N PRO A 320 -28.95 35.43 -17.73
CA PRO A 320 -28.28 34.46 -18.62
C PRO A 320 -26.81 34.22 -18.28
N THR A 321 -26.23 35.04 -17.40
CA THR A 321 -24.86 34.92 -16.87
C THR A 321 -24.71 33.85 -15.78
N PHE A 322 -25.77 33.53 -15.02
CA PHE A 322 -25.69 32.51 -13.95
C PHE A 322 -25.76 31.07 -14.48
N GLN A 323 -26.45 30.83 -15.60
CA GLN A 323 -26.42 29.52 -16.27
C GLN A 323 -25.05 29.23 -16.91
N HIS A 324 -24.35 30.26 -17.40
CA HIS A 324 -22.98 30.12 -17.91
C HIS A 324 -21.96 29.80 -16.80
N ASN A 325 -22.17 30.35 -15.59
CA ASN A 325 -21.33 30.10 -14.41
C ASN A 325 -21.52 28.70 -13.80
N ARG A 326 -22.71 28.09 -13.92
CA ARG A 326 -22.97 26.74 -13.40
C ARG A 326 -22.35 25.64 -14.30
N ALA A 327 -22.16 25.92 -15.59
CA ALA A 327 -21.45 25.06 -16.53
C ALA A 327 -19.92 25.19 -16.47
N THR A 328 -19.40 26.30 -15.95
CA THR A 328 -17.95 26.55 -15.74
C THR A 328 -17.42 26.01 -14.40
N LEU A 329 -18.28 25.44 -13.54
CA LEU A 329 -17.89 24.82 -12.28
C LEU A 329 -17.71 23.30 -12.40
N ALA A 330 -17.17 22.82 -13.53
CA ALA A 330 -16.55 21.50 -13.54
C ALA A 330 -15.27 21.61 -12.69
N THR A 331 -15.46 21.51 -11.37
CA THR A 331 -14.39 21.72 -10.39
C THR A 331 -13.30 20.70 -10.61
N GLU A 332 -12.09 21.18 -10.92
CA GLU A 332 -10.89 20.36 -11.03
C GLU A 332 -10.81 19.42 -9.83
N CYS A 333 -10.51 18.15 -10.07
CA CYS A 333 -10.54 17.16 -9.00
C CYS A 333 -9.55 16.04 -9.23
N PHE A 334 -9.22 15.34 -8.15
CA PHE A 334 -8.45 14.10 -8.19
C PHE A 334 -9.39 12.92 -8.08
N TYR A 335 -9.27 12.01 -9.03
CA TYR A 335 -9.80 10.66 -8.92
C TYR A 335 -8.70 9.83 -8.28
N ASN A 336 -8.96 9.34 -7.06
CA ASN A 336 -7.98 8.59 -6.29
C ASN A 336 -8.30 7.10 -6.43
N TYR A 337 -7.35 6.32 -6.94
CA TYR A 337 -7.43 4.87 -7.05
C TYR A 337 -6.44 4.25 -6.06
N PHE A 338 -6.82 4.22 -4.78
CA PHE A 338 -6.02 3.69 -3.67
C PHE A 338 -5.60 2.24 -3.94
N ASP A 339 -6.52 1.41 -4.45
CA ASP A 339 -6.24 0.00 -4.73
C ASP A 339 -5.43 -0.22 -6.02
N HIS A 340 -5.41 0.74 -6.94
CA HIS A 340 -4.52 0.71 -8.11
C HIS A 340 -3.17 1.40 -7.88
N GLY A 341 -3.06 2.23 -6.84
CA GLY A 341 -1.82 2.90 -6.45
C GLY A 341 -1.55 4.21 -7.19
N PHE A 342 -2.56 4.84 -7.78
CA PHE A 342 -2.39 6.10 -8.50
C PHE A 342 -3.53 7.09 -8.26
N ASP A 343 -3.26 8.37 -8.50
CA ASP A 343 -4.28 9.41 -8.62
C ASP A 343 -4.25 10.00 -10.03
N ALA A 344 -5.43 10.34 -10.55
CA ALA A 344 -5.60 11.06 -11.81
C ALA A 344 -6.16 12.45 -11.53
N PHE A 345 -5.45 13.48 -11.98
CA PHE A 345 -5.93 14.86 -11.91
C PHE A 345 -6.77 15.19 -13.14
N ILE A 346 -8.03 15.55 -12.89
CA ILE A 346 -9.02 15.92 -13.88
C ILE A 346 -9.09 17.44 -13.93
N SER A 347 -8.65 18.03 -15.04
CA SER A 347 -8.66 19.48 -15.24
C SER A 347 -8.89 19.83 -16.72
N HIS A 348 -8.88 21.13 -17.02
CA HIS A 348 -8.86 21.58 -18.41
C HIS A 348 -7.58 21.10 -19.10
N PRO A 349 -7.66 20.65 -20.36
CA PRO A 349 -6.49 20.19 -21.13
C PRO A 349 -5.35 21.20 -21.14
N THR A 350 -4.15 20.74 -20.81
CA THR A 350 -2.90 21.53 -20.85
C THR A 350 -1.91 20.91 -21.84
N VAL A 351 -0.87 21.64 -22.21
CA VAL A 351 0.23 21.06 -23.01
C VAL A 351 0.92 19.96 -22.19
N SER A 352 0.92 18.74 -22.70
CA SER A 352 1.60 17.60 -22.06
C SER A 352 3.12 17.76 -22.10
N GLY A 353 3.82 17.02 -21.23
CA GLY A 353 5.29 16.98 -21.25
C GLY A 353 5.86 16.57 -22.62
N PRO A 354 7.12 16.92 -22.93
CA PRO A 354 7.73 16.60 -24.21
C PRO A 354 7.92 15.08 -24.41
N PRO A 355 8.10 14.60 -25.64
CA PRO A 355 8.59 13.25 -25.90
C PRO A 355 9.95 13.03 -25.24
N PHE A 356 10.22 11.79 -24.83
CA PHE A 356 11.55 11.47 -24.29
C PHE A 356 12.63 11.57 -25.38
N PRO A 357 13.85 12.04 -25.05
CA PRO A 357 14.93 12.18 -26.03
C PRO A 357 15.27 10.85 -26.71
N GLY A 358 15.22 10.86 -28.04
CA GLY A 358 15.46 9.68 -28.88
C GLY A 358 14.23 8.86 -29.24
N SER A 359 13.03 9.22 -28.74
CA SER A 359 11.78 8.59 -29.15
C SER A 359 11.32 9.07 -30.54
N SER A 360 10.66 8.19 -31.30
CA SER A 360 10.14 8.48 -32.66
C SER A 360 8.75 9.09 -32.66
N HIS A 361 8.31 9.66 -31.53
CA HIS A 361 6.97 10.24 -31.40
C HIS A 361 6.91 11.65 -32.01
N PRO A 362 5.86 11.97 -32.79
CA PRO A 362 5.68 13.31 -33.34
C PRO A 362 5.54 14.34 -32.20
N GLU A 363 6.07 15.54 -32.42
CA GLU A 363 5.93 16.67 -31.51
C GLU A 363 4.45 16.91 -31.17
N THR A 364 4.19 17.25 -29.91
CA THR A 364 2.86 17.40 -29.33
C THR A 364 1.97 18.29 -30.20
N SER A 365 0.85 17.75 -30.65
CA SER A 365 -0.17 18.45 -31.45
C SER A 365 -0.60 19.75 -30.77
N THR A 366 -0.74 20.83 -31.54
CA THR A 366 -1.36 22.08 -31.07
C THR A 366 -2.80 21.81 -30.64
N ILE A 367 -3.08 21.87 -29.33
CA ILE A 367 -4.41 21.59 -28.79
C ILE A 367 -5.34 22.79 -29.09
N SER A 368 -6.42 22.54 -29.83
CA SER A 368 -7.64 23.37 -29.80
C SER A 368 -8.64 22.65 -28.89
N PRO A 369 -8.67 22.92 -27.57
CA PRO A 369 -9.33 22.00 -26.65
C PRO A 369 -10.85 22.14 -26.76
N PRO A 370 -11.60 21.02 -26.84
CA PRO A 370 -13.01 21.06 -26.48
C PRO A 370 -13.17 21.47 -25.00
N PRO A 371 -14.32 22.01 -24.57
CA PRO A 371 -14.54 22.50 -23.21
C PRO A 371 -14.59 21.40 -22.13
N GLN A 372 -14.31 20.14 -22.46
CA GLN A 372 -14.45 19.00 -21.56
C GLN A 372 -13.17 18.79 -20.72
N LEU A 373 -13.35 18.45 -19.44
CA LEU A 373 -12.23 18.08 -18.58
C LEU A 373 -11.60 16.76 -19.05
N ALA A 374 -10.28 16.68 -18.94
CA ALA A 374 -9.48 15.51 -19.26
C ALA A 374 -8.49 15.21 -18.12
N VAL A 375 -7.89 14.03 -18.18
CA VAL A 375 -6.78 13.65 -17.30
C VAL A 375 -5.54 14.43 -17.72
N THR A 376 -5.04 15.32 -16.88
CA THR A 376 -3.85 16.13 -17.22
C THR A 376 -2.60 15.73 -16.45
N LYS A 377 -2.76 15.03 -15.32
CA LYS A 377 -1.64 14.54 -14.51
C LYS A 377 -1.97 13.17 -13.93
N ILE A 378 -0.96 12.32 -13.83
CA ILE A 378 -1.04 11.03 -13.13
C ILE A 378 0.04 10.99 -12.05
N LEU A 379 -0.35 10.62 -10.83
CA LEU A 379 0.56 10.45 -9.69
C LEU A 379 0.64 8.97 -9.35
N LEU A 380 1.84 8.38 -9.41
CA LEU A 380 2.12 6.98 -9.11
C LEU A 380 2.76 6.87 -7.72
N HIS A 381 2.06 6.24 -6.78
CA HIS A 381 2.48 6.19 -5.38
C HIS A 381 3.35 4.97 -5.07
N GLY A 382 4.50 5.20 -4.44
CA GLY A 382 5.46 4.14 -4.09
C GLY A 382 5.10 3.34 -2.82
N ASN A 383 4.16 3.83 -2.01
CA ASN A 383 3.77 3.23 -0.71
C ASN A 383 4.97 2.86 0.17
N VAL A 384 5.96 3.75 0.30
CA VAL A 384 7.23 3.45 0.98
C VAL A 384 7.05 3.48 2.49
N PRO A 385 7.40 2.42 3.25
CA PRO A 385 7.39 2.46 4.72
C PRO A 385 8.22 3.63 5.27
N GLY A 386 7.66 4.35 6.24
CA GLY A 386 8.27 5.54 6.83
C GLY A 386 8.01 6.84 6.06
N SER A 387 7.34 6.78 4.90
CA SER A 387 6.81 7.96 4.23
C SER A 387 5.48 8.40 4.85
N TYR A 388 5.17 9.69 4.74
CA TYR A 388 3.89 10.23 5.20
C TYR A 388 2.66 9.56 4.55
N PRO A 389 2.59 9.34 3.22
CA PRO A 389 1.42 8.69 2.60
C PRO A 389 1.45 7.16 2.73
N PHE A 390 2.30 6.58 3.58
CA PHE A 390 2.39 5.14 3.73
C PHE A 390 1.04 4.52 4.11
N ASN A 391 0.70 3.44 3.42
CA ASN A 391 -0.54 2.68 3.52
C ASN A 391 -1.81 3.48 3.14
N ARG A 392 -1.68 4.61 2.44
CA ARG A 392 -2.83 5.30 1.83
C ARG A 392 -3.20 4.73 0.47
N HIS A 393 -2.17 4.42 -0.31
CA HIS A 393 -2.28 3.81 -1.63
C HIS A 393 -1.53 2.49 -1.63
N ARG A 394 -1.96 1.57 -2.48
CA ARG A 394 -1.13 0.44 -2.89
C ARG A 394 0.13 0.97 -3.59
N ARG A 395 1.23 0.23 -3.47
CA ARG A 395 2.40 0.48 -4.29
C ARG A 395 2.06 0.34 -5.78
N SER A 396 2.44 1.35 -6.55
CA SER A 396 2.47 1.35 -8.01
C SER A 396 3.91 1.20 -8.49
N ARG A 397 4.17 0.15 -9.27
CA ARG A 397 5.47 -0.10 -9.90
C ARG A 397 5.48 0.55 -11.27
N TRP A 398 6.58 1.20 -11.61
CA TRP A 398 6.68 1.91 -12.87
C TRP A 398 8.06 1.79 -13.50
N VAL A 399 8.10 1.99 -14.82
CA VAL A 399 9.32 2.02 -15.63
C VAL A 399 9.26 3.21 -16.59
N LEU A 400 10.35 3.98 -16.69
CA LEU A 400 10.51 4.98 -17.73
C LEU A 400 11.02 4.29 -19.00
N ASN A 401 10.17 4.23 -20.04
CA ASN A 401 10.52 3.63 -21.31
C ASN A 401 11.31 4.63 -22.16
N ILE A 402 12.62 4.73 -21.89
CA ILE A 402 13.54 5.64 -22.59
C ILE A 402 14.58 4.80 -23.34
N ASP A 403 14.50 4.77 -24.67
CA ASP A 403 15.40 3.98 -25.53
C ASP A 403 16.88 4.33 -25.36
N SER A 404 17.17 5.58 -24.97
CA SER A 404 18.53 6.08 -24.76
C SER A 404 19.10 5.78 -23.37
N ALA A 405 18.34 5.14 -22.48
CA ALA A 405 18.81 4.76 -21.14
C ALA A 405 19.73 3.53 -21.19
N ARG A 406 20.77 3.52 -20.38
CA ARG A 406 21.74 2.40 -20.31
C ARG A 406 21.18 1.18 -19.61
N GLU A 407 20.35 1.40 -18.59
CA GLU A 407 19.69 0.38 -17.80
C GLU A 407 18.22 0.79 -17.59
N PRO A 408 17.31 -0.17 -17.31
CA PRO A 408 15.92 0.14 -17.01
C PRO A 408 15.80 1.08 -15.79
N LEU A 409 15.19 2.25 -16.00
CA LEU A 409 14.88 3.20 -14.93
C LEU A 409 13.52 2.85 -14.34
N THR A 410 13.53 2.33 -13.12
CA THR A 410 12.34 1.75 -12.48
C THR A 410 12.02 2.43 -11.15
N SER A 411 10.84 2.14 -10.60
CA SER A 411 10.45 2.56 -9.27
C SER A 411 11.33 2.02 -8.14
N GLU A 412 12.15 1.01 -8.42
CA GLU A 412 13.10 0.39 -7.51
C GLU A 412 14.51 0.98 -7.64
N THR A 413 14.80 1.78 -8.68
CA THR A 413 16.11 2.41 -8.87
C THR A 413 16.31 3.50 -7.80
N GLN A 414 17.46 3.52 -7.14
CA GLN A 414 17.78 4.59 -6.19
C GLN A 414 17.81 5.94 -6.91
N TYR A 415 17.23 6.97 -6.27
CA TYR A 415 17.06 8.27 -6.91
C TYR A 415 18.39 8.89 -7.38
N GLY A 416 19.50 8.72 -6.65
CA GLY A 416 20.81 9.24 -7.08
C GLY A 416 21.22 8.71 -8.46
N GLN A 417 21.11 7.39 -8.67
CA GLN A 417 21.45 6.74 -9.94
C GLN A 417 20.47 7.16 -11.05
N LEU A 418 19.18 7.21 -10.72
CA LEU A 418 18.14 7.65 -11.66
C LEU A 418 18.35 9.12 -12.07
N SER A 419 18.70 9.99 -11.13
CA SER A 419 18.96 11.42 -11.37
C SER A 419 20.16 11.61 -12.28
N ASP A 420 21.26 10.90 -12.04
CA ASP A 420 22.47 10.99 -12.86
C ASP A 420 22.20 10.57 -14.31
N GLU A 421 21.44 9.49 -14.50
CA GLU A 421 21.09 9.02 -15.84
C GLU A 421 20.10 9.96 -16.55
N LEU A 422 19.09 10.47 -15.85
CA LEU A 422 18.16 11.45 -16.44
C LEU A 422 18.86 12.76 -16.79
N LYS A 423 19.78 13.26 -15.96
CA LYS A 423 20.62 14.44 -16.29
C LYS A 423 21.41 14.23 -17.57
N ARG A 424 21.95 13.02 -17.78
CA ARG A 424 22.67 12.66 -19.00
C ARG A 424 21.74 12.66 -20.22
N ILE A 425 20.54 12.08 -20.09
CA ILE A 425 19.55 11.95 -21.17
C ILE A 425 19.02 13.32 -21.60
N TRP A 426 18.65 14.16 -20.64
CA TRP A 426 18.04 15.47 -20.87
C TRP A 426 19.06 16.60 -21.12
N LYS A 427 20.36 16.27 -21.15
CA LYS A 427 21.41 17.27 -21.36
C LYS A 427 21.20 17.99 -22.70
N GLY A 428 21.09 19.32 -22.64
CA GLY A 428 20.87 20.16 -23.82
C GLY A 428 19.42 20.21 -24.33
N SER A 429 18.47 19.61 -23.60
CA SER A 429 17.02 19.72 -23.90
C SER A 429 16.34 20.93 -23.24
N TYR A 430 17.03 21.61 -22.32
CA TYR A 430 16.53 22.78 -21.59
C TYR A 430 16.74 24.07 -22.38
N SER A 431 15.84 25.04 -22.23
CA SER A 431 15.97 26.35 -22.89
C SER A 431 17.13 27.18 -22.35
N SER A 432 17.51 26.97 -21.08
CA SER A 432 18.63 27.64 -20.44
C SER A 432 19.24 26.82 -19.30
N ALA A 433 20.50 27.11 -18.96
CA ALA A 433 21.16 26.51 -17.78
C ALA A 433 20.48 26.90 -16.45
N SER A 434 19.79 28.04 -16.41
CA SER A 434 19.03 28.46 -15.22
C SER A 434 17.76 27.63 -15.03
N GLU A 435 17.06 27.29 -16.12
CA GLU A 435 15.90 26.40 -16.09
C GLU A 435 16.31 24.99 -15.65
N GLU A 436 17.38 24.45 -16.23
CA GLU A 436 17.94 23.16 -15.87
C GLU A 436 18.26 23.09 -14.36
N MET A 437 18.94 24.11 -13.84
CA MET A 437 19.27 24.17 -12.41
C MET A 437 18.03 24.34 -11.52
N ALA A 438 17.02 25.08 -11.98
CA ALA A 438 15.78 25.30 -11.21
C ALA A 438 14.95 24.02 -11.08
N LEU A 439 14.76 23.28 -12.18
CA LEU A 439 13.98 22.03 -12.18
C LEU A 439 14.68 20.91 -11.41
N GLN A 440 16.00 20.80 -11.56
CA GLN A 440 16.77 19.72 -10.94
C GLN A 440 17.16 20.00 -9.47
N ARG A 441 16.87 21.19 -8.94
CA ARG A 441 17.16 21.54 -7.55
C ARG A 441 16.12 20.90 -6.63
N GLY A 442 16.61 20.15 -5.65
CA GLY A 442 15.76 19.59 -4.59
C GLY A 442 15.02 20.68 -3.83
N MET A 443 13.69 20.66 -3.91
CA MET A 443 12.81 21.54 -3.14
C MET A 443 12.25 20.76 -1.95
N VAL A 444 12.50 21.24 -0.73
CA VAL A 444 12.06 20.56 0.50
C VAL A 444 10.55 20.74 0.69
N LEU A 445 9.83 19.62 0.80
CA LEU A 445 8.42 19.57 1.15
C LEU A 445 8.27 19.16 2.62
N ASN A 446 7.74 20.08 3.44
CA ASN A 446 7.46 19.84 4.85
C ASN A 446 6.06 19.27 5.03
N ARG A 447 5.93 17.96 5.28
CA ARG A 447 4.64 17.30 5.56
C ARG A 447 4.24 17.26 7.04
N GLY A 448 5.11 17.77 7.93
CA GLY A 448 4.94 17.67 9.39
C GLY A 448 4.15 18.80 10.07
N TRP A 449 3.67 19.81 9.34
CA TRP A 449 3.02 20.99 9.92
C TRP A 449 1.49 20.88 9.79
N GLY A 450 0.87 20.07 10.65
CA GLY A 450 -0.47 20.23 11.27
C GLY A 450 -1.75 20.51 10.45
N ASP A 451 -1.68 20.90 9.18
CA ASP A 451 -2.83 21.30 8.34
C ASP A 451 -2.78 20.65 6.95
N SER A 452 -2.10 19.51 6.82
CA SER A 452 -2.06 18.72 5.59
C SER A 452 -3.20 17.70 5.58
N PRO A 453 -4.39 17.98 5.00
CA PRO A 453 -5.32 16.90 4.72
C PRO A 453 -4.67 16.02 3.67
N GLY A 454 -4.30 14.79 4.05
CA GLY A 454 -3.57 13.83 3.22
C GLY A 454 -4.20 13.64 1.84
N SER A 455 -3.86 14.51 0.90
CA SER A 455 -4.43 14.65 -0.44
C SER A 455 -3.30 15.06 -1.39
N SER A 456 -3.36 14.58 -2.62
CA SER A 456 -2.35 14.80 -3.66
C SER A 456 -2.29 16.25 -4.17
N VAL A 457 -3.21 17.09 -3.71
CA VAL A 457 -3.29 18.53 -3.97
C VAL A 457 -2.05 19.31 -3.50
N GLU A 458 -1.43 18.90 -2.40
CA GLU A 458 -0.25 19.59 -1.83
C GLU A 458 1.00 19.46 -2.68
N LEU A 459 1.10 18.39 -3.49
CA LEU A 459 2.22 18.19 -4.41
C LEU A 459 2.20 19.21 -5.56
N LEU A 460 1.06 19.85 -5.81
CA LEU A 460 0.84 20.74 -6.96
C LEU A 460 0.62 22.20 -6.56
N GLY A 461 0.16 22.48 -5.33
CA GLY A 461 -0.28 23.82 -4.89
C GLY A 461 0.81 24.89 -4.66
N GLY A 462 2.09 24.59 -4.88
CA GLY A 462 3.19 25.55 -4.66
C GLY A 462 4.12 25.79 -5.85
N TRP A 463 4.02 24.98 -6.91
CA TRP A 463 4.98 24.99 -8.03
C TRP A 463 4.71 26.11 -9.05
N GLU A 464 3.43 26.40 -9.35
CA GLU A 464 3.07 27.35 -10.41
C GLU A 464 3.15 28.83 -10.00
N ASP A 465 3.13 29.15 -8.68
CA ASP A 465 2.92 30.53 -8.18
C ASP A 465 4.04 31.08 -7.25
N SER A 466 5.11 30.33 -6.97
CA SER A 466 6.07 30.73 -5.92
C SER A 466 7.24 31.59 -6.42
N SER A 467 6.95 32.87 -6.69
CA SER A 467 7.95 33.95 -6.69
C SER A 467 7.77 34.89 -5.47
N ALA A 468 7.64 34.34 -4.25
CA ALA A 468 7.83 35.11 -3.00
C ALA A 468 7.83 34.19 -1.78
N SER A 469 8.95 34.04 -1.09
CA SER A 469 9.03 33.36 0.21
C SER A 469 9.14 34.38 1.35
N LYS A 470 8.39 34.16 2.43
CA LYS A 470 8.72 34.67 3.77
C LYS A 470 8.71 33.51 4.75
N ALA A 471 9.84 33.31 5.42
CA ALA A 471 10.05 32.30 6.44
C ALA A 471 9.53 32.80 7.80
N TRP A 472 8.81 31.96 8.54
CA TRP A 472 8.59 32.16 9.97
C TRP A 472 9.03 30.90 10.74
N THR A 473 9.90 31.09 11.73
CA THR A 473 10.49 30.04 12.55
C THR A 473 9.72 29.84 13.85
N SER A 474 9.36 28.60 14.18
CA SER A 474 9.14 28.17 15.56
C SER A 474 9.51 26.70 15.76
N SER A 475 10.28 26.45 16.82
CA SER A 475 10.82 25.17 17.26
C SER A 475 9.85 24.40 18.16
N VAL A 476 9.71 23.08 18.00
CA VAL A 476 9.25 22.17 19.06
C VAL A 476 9.94 20.80 18.96
N ASN A 477 10.50 20.35 20.09
CA ASN A 477 10.93 18.98 20.40
C ASN A 477 9.69 18.10 20.68
N ASP A 478 9.58 16.90 20.12
CA ASP A 478 9.19 15.70 20.89
C ASP A 478 9.45 14.38 20.12
N GLY A 479 9.83 13.33 20.86
CA GLY A 479 10.36 12.04 20.39
C GLY A 479 9.37 11.04 19.80
N GLY A 480 8.67 11.43 18.73
CA GLY A 480 8.16 10.50 17.72
C GLY A 480 9.11 10.48 16.53
N GLN A 481 9.30 9.36 15.83
CA GLN A 481 9.95 9.37 14.51
C GLN A 481 9.16 10.34 13.61
N THR A 482 9.62 11.59 13.51
CA THR A 482 9.01 12.59 12.67
C THR A 482 9.13 12.07 11.24
N LEU A 483 7.98 11.82 10.60
CA LEU A 483 7.90 11.50 9.18
C LEU A 483 8.70 12.60 8.46
N GLY A 484 9.87 12.21 7.93
CA GLY A 484 10.87 13.17 7.49
C GLY A 484 10.38 13.94 6.27
N ASN A 485 10.84 15.20 6.14
CA ASN A 485 10.64 15.98 4.93
C ASN A 485 11.11 15.23 3.68
N THR A 486 10.40 15.40 2.58
CA THR A 486 10.77 14.91 1.26
C THR A 486 11.39 16.03 0.43
N GLU A 487 12.07 15.66 -0.65
CA GLU A 487 12.59 16.58 -1.65
C GLU A 487 11.93 16.31 -2.99
N LEU A 488 11.54 17.38 -3.68
CA LEU A 488 10.95 17.34 -5.00
C LEU A 488 12.01 17.66 -6.05
N PHE A 489 12.04 16.88 -7.14
CA PHE A 489 12.96 17.05 -8.25
C PHE A 489 12.24 16.90 -9.59
N GLY A 490 12.43 17.88 -10.48
CA GLY A 490 11.78 17.91 -11.79
C GLY A 490 12.70 17.52 -12.94
N PHE A 491 12.10 16.87 -13.93
CA PHE A 491 12.61 16.71 -15.29
C PHE A 491 11.45 17.04 -16.26
N PRO A 492 11.70 17.30 -17.55
CA PRO A 492 10.63 17.62 -18.48
C PRO A 492 9.55 16.51 -18.50
N GLY A 493 8.31 16.87 -18.15
CA GLY A 493 7.18 15.94 -18.05
C GLY A 493 7.14 15.06 -16.79
N LEU A 494 8.11 15.17 -15.88
CA LEU A 494 8.26 14.27 -14.72
C LEU A 494 8.61 15.03 -13.44
N LEU A 495 7.99 14.64 -12.33
CA LEU A 495 8.32 15.14 -11.00
C LEU A 495 8.45 13.99 -10.01
N PHE A 496 9.59 13.93 -9.34
CA PHE A 496 9.92 12.90 -8.36
C PHE A 496 9.85 13.48 -6.95
N GLU A 497 9.09 12.83 -6.08
CA GLU A 497 9.16 13.04 -4.64
C GLU A 497 10.07 11.98 -4.02
N VAL A 498 11.10 12.41 -3.31
CA VAL A 498 12.19 11.56 -2.84
C VAL A 498 12.35 11.70 -1.33
N LEU A 499 12.47 10.57 -0.64
CA LEU A 499 12.75 10.50 0.79
C LEU A 499 14.23 10.71 1.06
N LYS A 500 14.59 11.06 2.30
CA LYS A 500 15.99 11.26 2.71
C LYS A 500 16.93 10.07 2.47
N ASN A 501 16.38 8.86 2.38
CA ASN A 501 17.13 7.64 2.07
C ASN A 501 17.25 7.36 0.56
N GLY A 502 16.80 8.28 -0.30
CA GLY A 502 16.87 8.17 -1.75
C GLY A 502 15.78 7.31 -2.38
N ALA A 503 14.82 6.79 -1.60
CA ALA A 503 13.67 6.08 -2.14
C ALA A 503 12.65 7.07 -2.73
N ILE A 504 12.11 6.74 -3.92
CA ILE A 504 11.11 7.56 -4.60
C ILE A 504 9.73 7.23 -3.99
N SER A 505 9.11 8.23 -3.37
CA SER A 505 7.80 8.12 -2.73
C SER A 505 6.66 8.29 -3.72
N CYS A 506 6.82 9.18 -4.70
CA CYS A 506 5.81 9.45 -5.72
C CYS A 506 6.47 9.90 -7.02
N LEU A 507 5.93 9.46 -8.16
CA LEU A 507 6.24 9.98 -9.49
C LEU A 507 4.98 10.66 -10.05
N THR A 508 5.08 11.94 -10.40
CA THR A 508 4.03 12.67 -11.12
C THR A 508 4.43 12.83 -12.59
N VAL A 509 3.50 12.50 -13.49
CA VAL A 509 3.66 12.59 -14.95
C VAL A 509 2.73 13.68 -15.48
N TYR A 510 3.27 14.53 -16.36
CA TYR A 510 2.60 15.68 -16.98
C TYR A 510 2.47 15.53 -18.50
#